data_AF-A0A9D7KNV4-F1
#
_entry.id   AF-A0A9D7KNV4-F1
#
_cell.length_a   1.000
_cell.length_b   1.000
_cell.length_c   1.000
_cell.angle_alpha   90.00
_cell.angle_beta   90.00
_cell.angle_gamma   90.00
#
_symmetry.space_group_name_H-M   'P 1'
#
loop_
_entity.id
_entity.type
_entity.pdbx_description
1 polymer ?
#
loop_
_entity_poly.entity_id
_entity_poly.type
_entity_poly.pdbx_seq_one_letter_code
_entity_poly.pdbx_strand_id
1 'polypeptide(L)'
;MKQLVPDHNTISNFRRDNEKAIRKVFRYTVSIAKEFDLIGGKLIAGDSTKLRAQNSKKNNFNQKKIERHLQYIDNKLAEYTDALRQADDDKDDVQQENQKIIEQQISKHENRKEFYHALTDQLKQTGELQISLSDPDSRQMITRNDIIEVAYNVQTTVDAKNKLIIDYKVTNTNDNKAMGGMLRRAKTILKTNDITALYDKGYHAGSELKTACEMGIETLVAIPDKSSASMIPEPAYNVSEFIYDAVQHTYTCPQNQVLKTNGNWYKKTEMHGAESTPNLYLCSALKLRHAMNVLH
;
A
#
# COMPACT_ATOMS: atom_id res chain seq x y z
N MET A 1 39.13 -0.19 -31.94
CA MET A 1 37.78 -0.73 -31.65
C MET A 1 36.82 0.44 -31.53
N LYS A 2 35.78 0.52 -32.38
CA LYS A 2 34.70 1.49 -32.18
C LYS A 2 34.05 1.16 -30.83
N GLN A 3 33.97 2.13 -29.92
CA GLN A 3 33.35 1.95 -28.60
C GLN A 3 31.87 1.63 -28.81
N LEU A 4 31.49 0.36 -28.66
CA LEU A 4 30.10 -0.05 -28.59
C LEU A 4 29.52 0.50 -27.27
N VAL A 5 28.71 1.54 -27.38
CA VAL A 5 27.93 2.07 -26.26
C VAL A 5 26.62 1.29 -26.25
N PRO A 6 26.29 0.54 -25.18
CA PRO A 6 25.02 -0.15 -25.10
C PRO A 6 23.88 0.87 -25.10
N ASP A 7 22.85 0.59 -25.91
CA ASP A 7 21.65 1.41 -25.91
C ASP A 7 20.80 1.15 -24.64
N HIS A 8 19.76 1.97 -24.45
CA HIS A 8 18.85 1.85 -23.31
C HIS A 8 18.23 0.43 -23.20
N ASN A 9 17.88 -0.18 -24.33
CA ASN A 9 17.25 -1.49 -24.35
C ASN A 9 18.22 -2.59 -23.92
N THR A 10 19.48 -2.52 -24.34
CA THR A 10 20.53 -3.44 -23.92
C THR A 10 20.72 -3.39 -22.40
N ILE A 11 20.81 -2.17 -21.83
CA ILE A 11 20.95 -1.99 -20.38
C ILE A 11 19.70 -2.51 -19.63
N SER A 12 18.51 -2.21 -20.13
CA SER A 12 17.25 -2.64 -19.52
C SER A 12 17.10 -4.17 -19.51
N ASN A 13 17.34 -4.81 -20.66
CA ASN A 13 17.31 -6.27 -20.79
C ASN A 13 18.36 -6.92 -19.87
N PHE A 14 19.59 -6.39 -19.84
CA PHE A 14 20.61 -6.88 -18.94
C PHE A 14 20.17 -6.82 -17.46
N ARG A 15 19.54 -5.72 -17.04
CA ARG A 15 19.03 -5.56 -15.67
C ARG A 15 17.90 -6.53 -15.34
N ARG A 16 16.96 -6.73 -16.27
CA ARG A 16 15.86 -7.69 -16.13
C ARG A 16 16.37 -9.11 -15.99
N ASP A 17 17.26 -9.52 -16.89
CA ASP A 17 17.69 -10.91 -17.00
C ASP A 17 18.73 -11.29 -15.90
N ASN A 18 19.37 -10.29 -15.28
CA ASN A 18 20.42 -10.48 -14.27
C ASN A 18 20.09 -9.90 -12.88
N GLU A 19 18.81 -9.74 -12.53
CA GLU A 19 18.36 -9.12 -11.27
C GLU A 19 19.08 -9.68 -10.02
N LYS A 20 19.15 -11.02 -9.92
CA LYS A 20 19.80 -11.71 -8.79
C LYS A 20 21.30 -11.40 -8.71
N ALA A 21 21.98 -11.32 -9.86
CA ALA A 21 23.41 -11.03 -9.91
C ALA A 21 23.69 -9.59 -9.51
N ILE A 22 22.91 -8.63 -10.03
CA ILE A 22 23.01 -7.21 -9.66
C ILE A 22 22.84 -7.02 -8.16
N ARG A 23 21.84 -7.70 -7.57
CA ARG A 23 21.62 -7.64 -6.12
C ARG A 23 22.77 -8.24 -5.31
N LYS A 24 23.43 -9.29 -5.81
CA LYS A 24 24.64 -9.85 -5.19
C LYS A 24 25.81 -8.88 -5.28
N VAL A 25 26.03 -8.25 -6.44
CA VAL A 25 27.07 -7.23 -6.63
C VAL A 25 26.85 -6.06 -5.68
N PHE A 26 25.62 -5.54 -5.60
CA PHE A 26 25.28 -4.46 -4.66
C PHE A 26 25.59 -4.84 -3.20
N ARG A 27 25.21 -6.03 -2.75
CA ARG A 27 25.54 -6.52 -1.40
C ARG A 27 27.05 -6.63 -1.17
N TYR A 28 27.79 -7.05 -2.19
CA TYR A 28 29.24 -7.12 -2.11
C TYR A 28 29.87 -5.73 -1.99
N THR A 29 29.38 -4.75 -2.76
CA THR A 29 29.78 -3.34 -2.63
C THR A 29 29.52 -2.79 -1.23
N VAL A 30 28.37 -3.12 -0.63
CA VAL A 30 28.07 -2.76 0.77
C VAL A 30 29.02 -3.44 1.75
N SER A 31 29.38 -4.71 1.53
CA SER A 31 30.38 -5.42 2.34
C SER A 31 31.75 -4.74 2.27
N ILE A 32 32.20 -4.39 1.06
CA ILE A 32 33.44 -3.64 0.84
C ILE A 32 33.37 -2.30 1.58
N ALA A 33 32.30 -1.53 1.42
CA ALA A 33 32.14 -0.25 2.11
C ALA A 33 32.20 -0.40 3.64
N LYS A 34 31.73 -1.52 4.18
CA LYS A 34 31.87 -1.83 5.61
C LYS A 34 33.32 -2.16 5.99
N GLU A 35 34.04 -2.94 5.18
CA GLU A 35 35.47 -3.26 5.40
C GLU A 35 36.34 -2.00 5.38
N PHE A 36 36.02 -1.03 4.52
CA PHE A 36 36.66 0.28 4.49
C PHE A 36 36.15 1.26 5.55
N ASP A 37 35.39 0.78 6.55
CA ASP A 37 34.86 1.59 7.65
C ASP A 37 33.98 2.77 7.16
N LEU A 38 33.37 2.67 5.98
CA LEU A 38 32.45 3.69 5.46
C LEU A 38 31.02 3.51 5.99
N ILE A 39 30.69 2.32 6.48
CA ILE A 39 29.39 1.98 7.07
C ILE A 39 29.60 1.74 8.56
N GLY A 40 28.97 2.56 9.41
CA GLY A 40 29.09 2.43 10.86
C GLY A 40 28.27 1.26 11.43
N GLY A 41 27.11 0.98 10.84
CA GLY A 41 26.25 -0.15 11.22
C GLY A 41 25.61 -0.04 12.60
N LYS A 42 25.62 1.15 13.22
CA LYS A 42 25.00 1.44 14.52
C LYS A 42 23.68 2.19 14.41
N LEU A 43 23.63 3.18 13.53
CA LEU A 43 22.46 4.02 13.32
C LEU A 43 22.04 3.91 11.86
N ILE A 44 20.84 3.42 11.64
CA ILE A 44 20.25 3.32 10.29
C ILE A 44 18.98 4.13 10.21
N ALA A 45 18.66 4.63 9.02
CA ALA A 45 17.39 5.26 8.72
C ALA A 45 16.70 4.49 7.59
N GLY A 46 15.40 4.26 7.73
CA GLY A 46 14.59 3.69 6.67
C GLY A 46 13.55 4.69 6.16
N ASP A 47 13.39 4.74 4.85
CA ASP A 47 12.39 5.59 4.19
C ASP A 47 11.86 4.94 2.91
N SER A 48 10.66 5.33 2.52
CA SER A 48 9.99 4.93 1.29
C SER A 48 10.11 6.01 0.22
N THR A 49 10.31 5.61 -1.03
CA THR A 49 10.23 6.51 -2.18
C THR A 49 9.28 5.91 -3.21
N LYS A 50 8.26 6.68 -3.58
CA LYS A 50 7.28 6.28 -4.58
C LYS A 50 7.78 6.70 -5.97
N LEU A 51 8.05 5.72 -6.83
CA LEU A 51 8.55 5.91 -8.19
C LEU A 51 7.42 5.70 -9.19
N ARG A 52 7.15 6.69 -10.03
CA ARG A 52 6.08 6.61 -11.03
C ARG A 52 6.33 5.46 -12.00
N ALA A 53 5.30 4.66 -12.22
CA ALA A 53 5.33 3.53 -13.14
C ALA A 53 4.99 3.97 -14.58
N GLN A 54 5.25 3.09 -15.56
CA GLN A 54 4.74 3.28 -16.92
C GLN A 54 3.31 2.72 -17.01
N ASN A 55 2.40 3.34 -16.28
CA ASN A 55 0.98 3.12 -16.46
C ASN A 55 0.21 4.42 -16.16
N SER A 56 -0.82 4.70 -16.96
CA SER A 56 -1.67 5.85 -16.72
C SER A 56 -2.77 5.52 -15.71
N LYS A 57 -3.28 6.52 -14.98
CA LYS A 57 -4.45 6.36 -14.08
C LYS A 57 -5.69 5.86 -14.84
N LYS A 58 -5.78 6.19 -16.14
CA LYS A 58 -6.85 5.71 -17.03
C LYS A 58 -6.73 4.21 -17.28
N ASN A 59 -5.51 3.69 -17.39
CA ASN A 59 -5.19 2.29 -17.64
C ASN A 59 -4.99 1.45 -16.35
N ASN A 60 -5.38 1.99 -15.18
CA ASN A 60 -5.46 1.23 -13.93
C ASN A 60 -6.92 0.96 -13.59
N PHE A 61 -7.28 -0.29 -13.30
CA PHE A 61 -8.65 -0.74 -13.08
C PHE A 61 -8.77 -1.43 -11.74
N ASN A 62 -9.82 -1.09 -11.00
CA ASN A 62 -10.29 -1.84 -9.85
C ASN A 62 -11.75 -2.25 -10.10
N GLN A 63 -12.28 -3.16 -9.29
CA GLN A 63 -13.63 -3.69 -9.45
C GLN A 63 -14.68 -2.59 -9.63
N LYS A 64 -14.68 -1.58 -8.76
CA LYS A 64 -15.62 -0.45 -8.81
C LYS A 64 -15.51 0.38 -10.09
N LYS A 65 -14.30 0.57 -10.62
CA LYS A 65 -14.08 1.30 -11.87
C LYS A 65 -14.59 0.49 -13.06
N ILE A 66 -14.39 -0.82 -13.06
CA ILE A 66 -14.89 -1.72 -14.11
C ILE A 66 -16.43 -1.71 -14.12
N GLU A 67 -17.07 -1.87 -12.96
CA GLU A 67 -18.53 -1.82 -12.83
C GLU A 67 -19.13 -0.52 -13.38
N ARG A 68 -18.51 0.63 -13.07
CA ARG A 68 -18.93 1.93 -13.63
C ARG A 68 -18.84 1.98 -15.14
N HIS A 69 -17.79 1.39 -15.72
CA HIS A 69 -17.63 1.34 -17.17
C HIS A 69 -18.64 0.41 -17.83
N LEU A 70 -18.92 -0.75 -17.23
CA LEU A 70 -19.96 -1.67 -17.70
C LEU A 70 -21.33 -1.00 -17.67
N GLN A 71 -21.71 -0.36 -16.55
CA GLN A 71 -22.97 0.36 -16.44
C GLN A 71 -23.11 1.48 -17.48
N TYR A 72 -22.04 2.23 -17.73
CA TYR A 72 -22.03 3.25 -18.78
C TYR A 72 -22.24 2.65 -20.18
N ILE A 73 -21.59 1.51 -20.46
CA ILE A 73 -21.75 0.80 -21.74
C ILE A 73 -23.17 0.28 -21.90
N ASP A 74 -23.73 -0.36 -20.87
CA ASP A 74 -25.10 -0.88 -20.91
C ASP A 74 -26.13 0.22 -21.18
N ASN A 75 -25.97 1.39 -20.53
CA ASN A 75 -26.81 2.55 -20.82
C ASN A 75 -26.67 3.04 -22.27
N LYS A 76 -25.44 3.10 -22.81
CA LYS A 76 -25.22 3.50 -24.21
C LYS A 76 -25.75 2.50 -25.22
N LEU A 77 -25.63 1.21 -24.95
CA LEU A 77 -26.21 0.17 -25.79
C LEU A 77 -27.73 0.25 -25.80
N ALA A 78 -28.36 0.53 -24.66
CA ALA A 78 -29.81 0.77 -24.59
C ALA A 78 -30.22 1.98 -25.44
N GLU A 79 -29.55 3.13 -25.28
CA GLU A 79 -29.78 4.34 -26.10
C GLU A 79 -29.66 4.06 -27.61
N TYR A 80 -28.60 3.36 -28.03
CA TYR A 80 -28.39 3.04 -29.45
C TYR A 80 -29.42 2.04 -29.99
N THR A 81 -29.84 1.07 -29.18
CA THR A 81 -30.87 0.09 -29.57
C THR A 81 -32.24 0.77 -29.70
N ASP A 82 -32.55 1.73 -28.84
CA ASP A 82 -33.76 2.55 -28.95
C ASP A 82 -33.71 3.45 -30.20
N ALA A 83 -32.56 4.04 -30.51
CA ALA A 83 -32.36 4.85 -31.71
C ALA A 83 -32.51 4.04 -33.00
N LEU A 84 -31.99 2.81 -33.05
CA LEU A 84 -32.20 1.90 -34.18
C LEU A 84 -33.69 1.58 -34.37
N ARG A 85 -34.41 1.28 -33.28
CA ARG A 85 -35.86 1.02 -33.33
C ARG A 85 -36.66 2.18 -33.89
N GLN A 86 -36.28 3.42 -33.59
CA GLN A 86 -36.94 4.61 -34.14
C GLN A 86 -36.58 4.87 -35.61
N ALA A 87 -35.38 4.48 -36.04
CA ALA A 87 -34.93 4.68 -37.42
C ALA A 87 -35.53 3.67 -38.40
N ASP A 88 -36.01 2.51 -37.93
CA ASP A 88 -36.63 1.48 -38.79
C ASP A 88 -37.98 1.91 -39.42
N ASP A 89 -38.62 2.94 -38.87
CA ASP A 89 -39.91 3.47 -39.37
C ASP A 89 -39.76 4.37 -40.62
N ASP A 90 -38.55 4.87 -40.93
CA ASP A 90 -38.29 5.80 -42.05
C ASP A 90 -37.15 5.32 -42.97
N LYS A 91 -37.42 5.14 -44.27
CA LYS A 91 -36.51 4.50 -45.25
C LYS A 91 -35.79 5.46 -46.20
N ASP A 92 -35.37 6.63 -45.73
CA ASP A 92 -34.55 7.55 -46.53
C ASP A 92 -33.05 7.20 -46.47
N ASP A 93 -32.29 7.59 -47.50
CA ASP A 93 -30.84 7.31 -47.62
C ASP A 93 -30.03 7.85 -46.43
N VAL A 94 -30.47 8.96 -45.82
CA VAL A 94 -29.86 9.55 -44.62
C VAL A 94 -30.06 8.67 -43.40
N GLN A 95 -31.23 8.05 -43.25
CA GLN A 95 -31.52 7.11 -42.16
C GLN A 95 -30.66 5.85 -42.27
N GLN A 96 -30.46 5.32 -43.48
CA GLN A 96 -29.62 4.14 -43.70
C GLN A 96 -28.15 4.36 -43.32
N GLU A 97 -27.59 5.53 -43.63
CA GLU A 97 -26.22 5.86 -43.22
C GLU A 97 -26.11 6.03 -41.70
N ASN A 98 -27.12 6.66 -41.07
CA ASN A 98 -27.19 6.77 -39.61
C ASN A 98 -27.29 5.40 -38.92
N GLN A 99 -28.08 4.47 -39.45
CA GLN A 99 -28.17 3.10 -38.93
C GLN A 99 -26.80 2.40 -38.92
N LYS A 100 -26.04 2.48 -40.02
CA LYS A 100 -24.68 1.90 -40.08
C LYS A 100 -23.75 2.50 -39.03
N ILE A 101 -23.81 3.81 -38.81
CA ILE A 101 -23.00 4.49 -37.78
C ILE A 101 -23.37 3.98 -36.39
N ILE A 102 -24.67 3.80 -36.10
CA ILE A 102 -25.16 3.30 -34.81
C ILE A 102 -24.71 1.84 -34.60
N GLU A 103 -24.85 0.98 -35.61
CA GLU A 103 -24.37 -0.41 -35.57
C GLU A 103 -22.86 -0.49 -35.28
N GLN A 104 -22.06 0.38 -35.89
CA GLN A 104 -20.63 0.49 -35.60
C GLN A 104 -20.36 0.90 -34.14
N GLN A 105 -21.14 1.83 -33.57
CA GLN A 105 -21.01 2.18 -32.16
C GLN A 105 -21.40 1.01 -31.26
N ILE A 106 -22.49 0.29 -31.55
CA ILE A 106 -22.90 -0.90 -30.80
C ILE A 106 -21.77 -1.92 -30.78
N SER A 107 -21.23 -2.27 -31.95
CA SER A 107 -20.11 -3.22 -32.04
C SER A 107 -18.89 -2.77 -31.23
N LYS A 108 -18.54 -1.48 -31.27
CA LYS A 108 -17.45 -0.90 -30.47
C LYS A 108 -17.72 -0.99 -28.97
N HIS A 109 -18.96 -0.79 -28.54
CA HIS A 109 -19.36 -0.87 -27.14
C HIS A 109 -19.38 -2.32 -26.64
N GLU A 110 -19.85 -3.28 -27.44
CA GLU A 110 -19.81 -4.71 -27.12
C GLU A 110 -18.36 -5.22 -26.98
N ASN A 111 -17.48 -4.88 -27.92
CA ASN A 111 -16.05 -5.23 -27.81
C ASN A 111 -15.40 -4.68 -26.52
N ARG A 112 -15.78 -3.46 -26.11
CA ARG A 112 -15.32 -2.87 -24.84
C ARG A 112 -15.91 -3.56 -23.62
N LYS A 113 -17.16 -4.04 -23.71
CA LYS A 113 -17.83 -4.78 -22.66
C LYS A 113 -17.10 -6.11 -22.40
N GLU A 114 -16.79 -6.84 -23.46
CA GLU A 114 -15.98 -8.06 -23.38
C GLU A 114 -14.60 -7.81 -22.74
N PHE A 115 -13.92 -6.72 -23.14
CA PHE A 115 -12.66 -6.32 -22.53
C PHE A 115 -12.78 -6.11 -21.00
N TYR A 116 -13.85 -5.45 -20.54
CA TYR A 116 -14.07 -5.24 -19.10
C TYR A 116 -14.48 -6.51 -18.35
N HIS A 117 -15.21 -7.42 -18.99
CA HIS A 117 -15.47 -8.74 -18.43
C HIS A 117 -14.19 -9.54 -18.25
N ALA A 118 -13.29 -9.54 -19.25
CA ALA A 118 -11.98 -10.20 -19.14
C ALA A 118 -11.15 -9.64 -17.97
N LEU A 119 -11.16 -8.32 -17.75
CA LEU A 119 -10.49 -7.71 -16.59
C LEU A 119 -11.13 -8.11 -15.25
N THR A 120 -12.45 -8.26 -15.21
CA THR A 120 -13.17 -8.73 -14.01
C THR A 120 -12.76 -10.16 -13.66
N ASP A 121 -12.68 -11.02 -14.66
CA ASP A 121 -12.26 -12.42 -14.47
C ASP A 121 -10.79 -12.50 -14.06
N GLN A 122 -9.93 -11.67 -14.65
CA GLN A 122 -8.54 -11.56 -14.24
C GLN A 122 -8.39 -11.11 -12.77
N LEU A 123 -9.17 -10.14 -12.29
CA LEU A 123 -9.17 -9.75 -10.87
C LEU A 123 -9.56 -10.91 -9.96
N LYS A 124 -10.60 -11.66 -10.33
CA LYS A 124 -11.06 -12.82 -9.55
C LYS A 124 -10.04 -13.96 -9.53
N GLN A 125 -9.42 -14.26 -10.67
CA GLN A 125 -8.43 -15.34 -10.79
C GLN A 125 -7.14 -15.02 -10.03
N THR A 126 -6.67 -13.78 -10.11
CA THR A 126 -5.43 -13.35 -9.44
C THR A 126 -5.63 -13.04 -7.96
N GLY A 127 -6.86 -12.72 -7.55
CA GLY A 127 -7.17 -12.25 -6.20
C GLY A 127 -6.65 -10.84 -5.92
N GLU A 128 -6.17 -10.14 -6.96
CA GLU A 128 -5.66 -8.77 -6.85
C GLU A 128 -6.81 -7.76 -6.74
N LEU A 129 -6.57 -6.65 -6.04
CA LEU A 129 -7.57 -5.58 -5.87
C LEU A 129 -7.63 -4.64 -7.08
N GLN A 130 -6.60 -4.66 -7.92
CA GLN A 130 -6.46 -3.77 -9.06
C GLN A 130 -5.54 -4.37 -10.14
N ILE A 131 -5.72 -3.93 -11.39
CA ILE A 131 -4.91 -4.30 -12.55
C ILE A 131 -4.40 -3.03 -13.23
N SER A 132 -3.10 -3.02 -13.50
CA SER A 132 -2.46 -2.04 -14.39
C SER A 132 -2.19 -2.69 -15.75
N LEU A 133 -2.65 -2.08 -16.84
CA LEU A 133 -2.55 -2.70 -18.18
C LEU A 133 -1.13 -2.64 -18.76
N SER A 134 -0.49 -1.48 -18.71
CA SER A 134 0.82 -1.26 -19.36
C SER A 134 1.98 -1.74 -18.50
N ASP A 135 1.80 -1.72 -17.17
CA ASP A 135 2.82 -2.09 -16.19
C ASP A 135 2.17 -2.93 -15.07
N PRO A 136 2.04 -4.26 -15.26
CA PRO A 136 1.22 -5.13 -14.40
C PRO A 136 1.66 -5.22 -12.94
N ASP A 137 2.94 -4.94 -12.64
CA ASP A 137 3.47 -5.00 -11.28
C ASP A 137 3.26 -3.69 -10.50
N SER A 138 2.90 -2.62 -11.21
CA SER A 138 2.61 -1.32 -10.61
C SER A 138 1.23 -1.29 -9.93
N ARG A 139 1.09 -0.41 -8.94
CA ARG A 139 -0.16 -0.26 -8.19
C ARG A 139 -0.49 1.22 -8.03
N GLN A 140 -1.78 1.53 -8.04
CA GLN A 140 -2.24 2.85 -7.66
C GLN A 140 -2.04 3.05 -6.15
N MET A 141 -1.33 4.10 -5.79
CA MET A 141 -0.96 4.44 -4.42
C MET A 141 -1.05 5.96 -4.19
N ILE A 142 -1.26 6.34 -2.93
CA ILE A 142 -1.27 7.74 -2.51
C ILE A 142 0.19 8.19 -2.34
N THR A 143 0.55 9.28 -3.01
CA THR A 143 1.87 9.93 -2.92
C THR A 143 1.79 11.15 -2.01
N ARG A 144 2.75 12.07 -2.09
CA ARG A 144 2.74 13.28 -1.25
C ARG A 144 1.54 14.15 -1.59
N ASN A 145 0.98 14.82 -0.57
CA ASN A 145 -0.17 15.75 -0.70
C ASN A 145 -1.45 15.10 -1.26
N ASP A 146 -1.74 13.86 -0.88
CA ASP A 146 -2.94 13.11 -1.29
C ASP A 146 -3.07 12.89 -2.81
N ILE A 147 -1.97 13.05 -3.55
CA ILE A 147 -1.95 12.82 -4.99
C ILE A 147 -1.91 11.33 -5.26
N ILE A 148 -2.92 10.83 -5.97
CA ILE A 148 -2.99 9.43 -6.40
C ILE A 148 -2.18 9.25 -7.69
N GLU A 149 -1.21 8.33 -7.67
CA GLU A 149 -0.42 7.94 -8.83
C GLU A 149 -0.33 6.42 -8.97
N VAL A 150 -0.03 5.93 -10.17
CA VAL A 150 0.35 4.53 -10.39
C VAL A 150 1.87 4.44 -10.30
N ALA A 151 2.36 3.69 -9.33
CA ALA A 151 3.76 3.74 -8.94
C ALA A 151 4.25 2.41 -8.35
N TYR A 152 5.55 2.38 -8.12
CA TYR A 152 6.27 1.43 -7.29
C TYR A 152 6.64 2.09 -5.98
N ASN A 153 6.65 1.32 -4.91
CA ASN A 153 7.10 1.79 -3.61
C ASN A 153 8.47 1.20 -3.31
N VAL A 154 9.51 2.03 -3.20
CA VAL A 154 10.87 1.59 -2.93
C VAL A 154 11.23 1.88 -1.49
N GLN A 155 11.36 0.82 -0.70
CA GLN A 155 11.86 0.87 0.66
C GLN A 155 13.38 0.90 0.64
N THR A 156 13.98 1.85 1.34
CA THR A 156 15.44 2.02 1.40
C THR A 156 15.92 2.03 2.84
N THR A 157 17.14 1.56 3.07
CA THR A 157 17.82 1.64 4.36
C THR A 157 19.20 2.25 4.17
N VAL A 158 19.51 3.27 4.96
CA VAL A 158 20.72 4.09 4.84
C VAL A 158 21.48 4.10 6.16
N ASP A 159 22.80 4.00 6.08
CA ASP A 159 23.70 4.12 7.24
C ASP A 159 23.97 5.59 7.60
N ALA A 160 24.03 5.91 8.89
CA ALA A 160 24.20 7.29 9.32
C ALA A 160 25.63 7.85 9.14
N LYS A 161 26.68 7.02 9.08
CA LYS A 161 28.08 7.48 9.10
C LYS A 161 28.43 8.30 7.87
N ASN A 162 28.22 7.72 6.69
CA ASN A 162 28.49 8.36 5.39
C ASN A 162 27.27 8.42 4.48
N LYS A 163 26.05 8.21 5.01
CA LYS A 163 24.78 8.26 4.26
C LYS A 163 24.73 7.28 3.09
N LEU A 164 25.38 6.13 3.24
CA LEU A 164 25.41 5.08 2.23
C LEU A 164 24.18 4.20 2.32
N ILE A 165 23.61 3.86 1.17
CA ILE A 165 22.49 2.92 1.08
C ILE A 165 23.02 1.51 1.39
N ILE A 166 22.45 0.89 2.42
CA ILE A 166 22.75 -0.49 2.82
C ILE A 166 21.87 -1.46 2.05
N ASP A 167 20.59 -1.13 1.86
CA ASP A 167 19.65 -2.01 1.21
C ASP A 167 18.46 -1.27 0.61
N TYR A 168 17.81 -1.95 -0.35
CA TYR A 168 16.55 -1.52 -0.91
C TYR A 168 15.62 -2.69 -1.25
N LYS A 169 14.33 -2.42 -1.28
CA LYS A 169 13.29 -3.36 -1.71
C LYS A 169 12.20 -2.62 -2.46
N VAL A 170 11.96 -3.01 -3.70
CA VAL A 170 10.79 -2.56 -4.45
C VAL A 170 9.59 -3.39 -4.01
N THR A 171 8.50 -2.71 -3.65
CA THR A 171 7.22 -3.29 -3.26
C THR A 171 6.09 -2.59 -4.02
N ASN A 172 4.98 -3.29 -4.14
CA ASN A 172 3.74 -2.77 -4.71
C ASN A 172 2.67 -2.53 -3.64
N THR A 173 3.03 -2.72 -2.37
CA THR A 173 2.19 -2.50 -1.19
C THR A 173 2.53 -1.19 -0.48
N ASN A 174 1.58 -0.67 0.29
CA ASN A 174 1.78 0.49 1.16
C ASN A 174 2.74 0.19 2.33
N ASP A 175 3.24 1.26 2.95
CA ASP A 175 4.36 1.30 3.90
C ASP A 175 4.08 0.61 5.25
N ASN A 176 2.81 0.49 5.65
CA ASN A 176 2.38 0.10 7.01
C ASN A 176 2.91 -1.27 7.52
N LYS A 177 3.53 -2.10 6.67
CA LYS A 177 4.11 -3.41 7.04
C LYS A 177 5.51 -3.67 6.47
N ALA A 178 6.26 -2.61 6.16
CA ALA A 178 7.56 -2.74 5.49
C ALA A 178 8.77 -2.75 6.45
N MET A 179 8.66 -2.13 7.63
CA MET A 179 9.78 -1.89 8.55
C MET A 179 10.48 -3.18 9.00
N GLY A 180 9.75 -4.13 9.60
CA GLY A 180 10.30 -5.36 10.14
C GLY A 180 10.99 -6.21 9.07
N GLY A 181 10.46 -6.20 7.84
CA GLY A 181 11.10 -6.81 6.68
C GLY A 181 12.45 -6.18 6.32
N MET A 182 12.52 -4.85 6.35
CA MET A 182 13.76 -4.10 6.09
C MET A 182 14.78 -4.28 7.22
N LEU A 183 14.35 -4.23 8.49
CA LEU A 183 15.20 -4.47 9.65
C LEU A 183 15.83 -5.85 9.63
N ARG A 184 15.07 -6.89 9.29
CA ARG A 184 15.59 -8.26 9.14
C ARG A 184 16.70 -8.34 8.09
N ARG A 185 16.51 -7.62 6.98
CA ARG A 185 17.50 -7.58 5.89
C ARG A 185 18.74 -6.78 6.30
N ALA A 186 18.56 -5.63 6.97
CA ALA A 186 19.64 -4.84 7.52
C ALA A 186 20.48 -5.65 8.52
N LYS A 187 19.85 -6.34 9.47
CA LYS A 187 20.51 -7.28 10.40
C LYS A 187 21.33 -8.35 9.68
N THR A 188 20.79 -8.89 8.59
CA THR A 188 21.49 -9.91 7.77
C THR A 188 22.71 -9.33 7.05
N ILE A 189 22.59 -8.12 6.49
CA ILE A 189 23.68 -7.46 5.73
C ILE A 189 24.77 -6.96 6.68
N LEU A 190 24.38 -6.28 7.76
CA LEU A 190 25.30 -5.73 8.75
C LEU A 190 25.84 -6.80 9.71
N LYS A 191 25.22 -7.98 9.78
CA LYS A 191 25.58 -9.09 10.66
C LYS A 191 25.65 -8.69 12.14
N THR A 192 24.82 -7.74 12.54
CA THR A 192 24.69 -7.26 13.93
C THR A 192 23.23 -6.90 14.20
N ASN A 193 22.82 -7.00 15.46
CA ASN A 193 21.56 -6.50 15.98
C ASN A 193 21.73 -5.24 16.85
N ASP A 194 22.97 -4.86 17.17
CA ASP A 194 23.30 -3.61 17.87
C ASP A 194 23.11 -2.41 16.91
N ILE A 195 21.85 -2.15 16.59
CA ILE A 195 21.41 -1.16 15.63
C ILE A 195 20.24 -0.38 16.24
N THR A 196 20.33 0.94 16.17
CA THR A 196 19.21 1.86 16.37
C THR A 196 18.67 2.26 15.00
N ALA A 197 17.37 2.07 14.77
CA ALA A 197 16.74 2.31 13.48
C ALA A 197 15.71 3.45 13.53
N LEU A 198 15.86 4.43 12.65
CA LEU A 198 14.99 5.61 12.54
C LEU A 198 13.97 5.42 11.41
N TYR A 199 12.70 5.70 11.71
CA TYR A 199 11.62 5.70 10.74
C TYR A 199 10.62 6.84 10.99
N ASP A 200 9.90 7.24 9.96
CA ASP A 200 8.86 8.26 10.06
C ASP A 200 7.54 7.70 10.65
N LYS A 201 6.54 8.58 10.78
CA LYS A 201 5.23 8.24 11.37
C LYS A 201 4.44 7.19 10.58
N GLY A 202 4.74 6.98 9.30
CA GLY A 202 4.10 5.98 8.46
C GLY A 202 4.46 4.54 8.86
N TYR A 203 5.51 4.34 9.66
CA TYR A 203 5.95 3.03 10.12
C TYR A 203 5.52 2.71 11.56
N HIS A 204 4.66 3.54 12.16
CA HIS A 204 4.16 3.34 13.52
C HIS A 204 3.05 2.25 13.58
N ALA A 205 3.37 1.05 13.11
CA ALA A 205 2.51 -0.12 13.20
C ALA A 205 2.94 -1.03 14.36
N GLY A 206 2.02 -1.34 15.27
CA GLY A 206 2.31 -2.15 16.47
C GLY A 206 2.93 -3.51 16.16
N SER A 207 2.48 -4.19 15.10
CA SER A 207 3.04 -5.46 14.63
C SER A 207 4.51 -5.35 14.19
N GLU A 208 4.88 -4.23 13.56
CA GLU A 208 6.23 -3.99 13.06
C GLU A 208 7.18 -3.62 14.21
N LEU A 209 6.71 -2.78 15.15
CA LEU A 209 7.44 -2.44 16.37
C LEU A 209 7.67 -3.69 17.24
N LYS A 210 6.66 -4.55 17.39
CA LYS A 210 6.80 -5.84 18.06
C LYS A 210 7.88 -6.69 17.40
N THR A 211 7.85 -6.80 16.06
CA THR A 211 8.85 -7.56 15.29
C THR A 211 10.26 -7.01 15.51
N ALA A 212 10.43 -5.67 15.55
CA ALA A 212 11.71 -5.05 15.84
C ALA A 212 12.23 -5.37 17.26
N CYS A 213 11.35 -5.30 18.26
CA CYS A 213 11.65 -5.66 19.64
C CYS A 213 12.07 -7.13 19.77
N GLU A 214 11.33 -8.05 19.14
CA GLU A 214 11.67 -9.48 19.08
C GLU A 214 13.03 -9.76 18.41
N MET A 215 13.47 -8.88 17.50
CA MET A 215 14.79 -8.97 16.86
C MET A 215 15.93 -8.39 17.70
N GLY A 216 15.60 -7.73 18.82
CA GLY A 216 16.52 -7.00 19.69
C GLY A 216 17.08 -5.74 19.03
N ILE A 217 16.31 -5.08 18.17
CA ILE A 217 16.70 -3.85 17.46
C ILE A 217 15.96 -2.69 18.09
N GLU A 218 16.69 -1.64 18.48
CA GLU A 218 16.09 -0.41 18.99
C GLU A 218 15.49 0.39 17.83
N THR A 219 14.25 0.87 17.98
CA THR A 219 13.57 1.65 16.94
C THR A 219 13.12 3.01 17.47
N LEU A 220 13.45 4.06 16.74
CA LEU A 220 12.97 5.42 16.97
C LEU A 220 11.99 5.77 15.83
N VAL A 221 10.70 5.66 16.12
CA VAL A 221 9.62 5.91 15.16
C VAL A 221 8.82 7.12 15.62
N ALA A 222 8.61 8.08 14.73
CA ALA A 222 7.77 9.23 15.05
C ALA A 222 6.32 8.78 15.35
N ILE A 223 5.73 9.30 16.42
CA ILE A 223 4.35 8.99 16.77
C ILE A 223 3.44 9.82 15.85
N PRO A 224 2.48 9.20 15.14
CA PRO A 224 1.55 9.95 14.31
C PRO A 224 0.65 10.84 15.15
N ASP A 225 0.29 12.00 14.61
CA ASP A 225 -0.76 12.84 15.18
C ASP A 225 -2.05 12.02 15.27
N LYS A 226 -2.72 12.06 16.43
CA LYS A 226 -3.92 11.27 16.69
C LYS A 226 -4.97 11.58 15.63
N SER A 227 -5.30 10.59 14.81
CA SER A 227 -6.33 10.74 13.77
C SER A 227 -7.67 11.11 14.42
N SER A 228 -8.45 11.94 13.75
CA SER A 228 -9.84 12.26 14.13
C SER A 228 -10.75 11.03 14.32
N ALA A 229 -10.34 9.84 13.85
CA ALA A 229 -11.01 8.57 14.08
C ALA A 229 -10.83 8.02 15.52
N SER A 230 -9.92 8.57 16.32
CA SER A 230 -9.85 8.31 17.76
C SER A 230 -10.66 9.31 18.60
N MET A 231 -11.39 10.23 17.96
CA MET A 231 -12.38 11.05 18.65
C MET A 231 -13.63 10.20 18.86
N ILE A 232 -13.69 9.57 20.03
CA ILE A 232 -14.96 9.06 20.55
C ILE A 232 -15.93 10.25 20.58
N PRO A 233 -17.26 10.05 20.40
CA PRO A 233 -18.24 11.14 20.47
C PRO A 233 -18.12 12.03 21.71
N GLU A 234 -17.49 11.50 22.77
CA GLU A 234 -17.14 12.19 23.99
C GLU A 234 -15.61 12.37 24.10
N PRO A 235 -15.08 13.58 23.81
CA PRO A 235 -13.63 13.87 23.82
C PRO A 235 -12.93 13.56 25.14
N ALA A 236 -13.67 13.56 26.25
CA ALA A 236 -13.16 13.22 27.57
C ALA A 236 -12.63 11.78 27.67
N TYR A 237 -13.04 10.87 26.77
CA TYR A 237 -12.59 9.47 26.76
C TYR A 237 -11.66 9.14 25.59
N ASN A 238 -10.98 10.13 25.02
CA ASN A 238 -9.91 9.86 24.08
C ASN A 238 -8.77 9.09 24.79
N VAL A 239 -8.04 8.25 24.05
CA VAL A 239 -6.90 7.48 24.60
C VAL A 239 -5.82 8.39 25.21
N SER A 240 -5.72 9.67 24.77
CA SER A 240 -4.87 10.67 25.44
C SER A 240 -5.14 10.82 26.92
N GLU A 241 -6.40 10.71 27.31
CA GLU A 241 -6.86 10.99 28.66
C GLU A 241 -6.68 9.77 29.60
N PHE A 242 -6.19 8.64 29.07
CA PHE A 242 -5.90 7.45 29.85
C PHE A 242 -4.42 7.43 30.25
N ILE A 243 -4.16 7.24 31.54
CA ILE A 243 -2.80 7.17 32.09
C ILE A 243 -2.39 5.69 32.16
N TYR A 244 -1.28 5.34 31.52
CA TYR A 244 -0.73 3.98 31.59
C TYR A 244 0.22 3.82 32.77
N ASP A 245 -0.03 2.81 33.61
CA ASP A 245 0.90 2.36 34.64
C ASP A 245 1.71 1.16 34.10
N ALA A 246 3.00 1.38 33.88
CA ALA A 246 3.91 0.37 33.34
C ALA A 246 4.25 -0.76 34.34
N VAL A 247 4.10 -0.54 35.65
CA VAL A 247 4.39 -1.53 36.69
C VAL A 247 3.23 -2.51 36.83
N GLN A 248 2.00 -2.00 36.84
CA GLN A 248 0.80 -2.83 36.97
C GLN A 248 0.20 -3.28 35.64
N HIS A 249 0.71 -2.76 34.51
CA HIS A 249 0.15 -2.93 33.18
C HIS A 249 -1.34 -2.56 33.10
N THR A 250 -1.74 -1.51 33.81
CA THR A 250 -3.12 -1.03 33.88
C THR A 250 -3.27 0.35 33.27
N TYR A 251 -4.47 0.66 32.78
CA TYR A 251 -4.83 2.01 32.37
C TYR A 251 -5.76 2.65 33.38
N THR A 252 -5.53 3.90 33.74
CA THR A 252 -6.44 4.70 34.56
C THR A 252 -7.24 5.61 33.64
N CYS A 253 -8.56 5.50 33.67
CA CYS A 253 -9.44 6.35 32.88
C CYS A 253 -9.55 7.77 33.47
N PRO A 254 -10.10 8.75 32.72
CA PRO A 254 -10.29 10.14 33.18
C PRO A 254 -11.12 10.28 34.47
N GLN A 255 -11.92 9.27 34.82
CA GLN A 255 -12.70 9.19 36.06
C GLN A 255 -11.92 8.51 37.21
N ASN A 256 -10.61 8.38 37.08
CA ASN A 256 -9.70 7.72 38.02
C ASN A 256 -10.04 6.24 38.32
N GLN A 257 -10.70 5.54 37.39
CA GLN A 257 -10.94 4.10 37.51
C GLN A 257 -9.83 3.31 36.83
N VAL A 258 -9.32 2.29 37.53
CA VAL A 258 -8.27 1.40 37.02
C VAL A 258 -8.89 0.30 36.17
N LEU A 259 -8.38 0.16 34.95
CA LEU A 259 -8.82 -0.79 33.95
C LEU A 259 -7.84 -1.94 33.86
N LYS A 260 -8.38 -3.17 33.92
CA LYS A 260 -7.61 -4.41 33.79
C LYS A 260 -8.02 -5.14 32.52
N THR A 261 -7.04 -5.72 31.84
CA THR A 261 -7.28 -6.59 30.69
C THR A 261 -7.96 -7.88 31.15
N ASN A 262 -8.90 -8.39 30.37
CA ASN A 262 -9.47 -9.71 30.59
C ASN A 262 -8.61 -10.85 30.00
N GLY A 263 -7.47 -10.52 29.37
CA GLY A 263 -6.55 -11.47 28.76
C GLY A 263 -7.04 -12.11 27.46
N ASN A 264 -8.24 -11.76 26.98
CA ASN A 264 -8.82 -12.30 25.77
C ASN A 264 -8.57 -11.39 24.57
N TRP A 265 -8.10 -12.00 23.48
CA TRP A 265 -7.87 -11.34 22.21
C TRP A 265 -9.14 -11.38 21.36
N TYR A 266 -9.67 -10.22 21.00
CA TYR A 266 -10.83 -10.13 20.13
C TYR A 266 -10.39 -9.76 18.72
N LYS A 267 -10.94 -10.41 17.69
CA LYS A 267 -10.68 -10.01 16.29
C LYS A 267 -11.66 -8.91 15.90
N LYS A 268 -11.14 -7.73 15.56
CA LYS A 268 -11.96 -6.65 15.00
C LYS A 268 -11.85 -6.69 13.48
N THR A 269 -12.98 -6.89 12.80
CA THR A 269 -13.07 -6.79 11.34
C THR A 269 -13.22 -5.32 10.98
N GLU A 270 -12.14 -4.64 10.61
CA GLU A 270 -12.23 -3.29 10.04
C GLU A 270 -12.59 -3.36 8.55
N MET A 271 -13.36 -2.40 8.05
CA MET A 271 -13.90 -2.36 6.68
C MET A 271 -12.84 -2.31 5.55
N HIS A 272 -11.55 -2.37 5.88
CA HIS A 272 -10.42 -2.40 4.94
C HIS A 272 -9.34 -3.41 5.34
N GLY A 273 -9.72 -4.67 5.63
CA GLY A 273 -8.81 -5.83 5.58
C GLY A 273 -7.61 -5.84 6.54
N ALA A 274 -7.56 -4.91 7.51
CA ALA A 274 -6.59 -4.94 8.59
C ALA A 274 -7.19 -5.71 9.77
N GLU A 275 -6.70 -6.93 10.01
CA GLU A 275 -6.97 -7.64 11.25
C GLU A 275 -6.15 -6.97 12.36
N SER A 276 -6.84 -6.37 13.34
CA SER A 276 -6.25 -5.98 14.62
C SER A 276 -6.83 -6.85 15.72
N THR A 277 -5.99 -7.26 16.68
CA THR A 277 -6.39 -7.98 17.88
C THR A 277 -6.31 -7.07 19.09
N PRO A 278 -7.31 -6.22 19.36
CA PRO A 278 -7.33 -5.41 20.57
C PRO A 278 -7.51 -6.27 21.82
N ASN A 279 -6.85 -5.84 22.90
CA ASN A 279 -7.15 -6.30 24.25
C ASN A 279 -8.39 -5.53 24.77
N LEU A 280 -9.37 -6.25 25.32
CA LEU A 280 -10.54 -5.63 25.93
C LEU A 280 -10.27 -5.35 27.40
N TYR A 281 -10.37 -4.07 27.76
CA TYR A 281 -10.30 -3.62 29.14
C TYR A 281 -11.71 -3.30 29.63
N LEU A 282 -12.03 -3.71 30.86
CA LEU A 282 -13.35 -3.51 31.45
C LEU A 282 -13.28 -2.44 32.54
N CYS A 283 -14.13 -1.42 32.40
CA CYS A 283 -14.41 -0.46 33.48
C CYS A 283 -15.62 -0.95 34.28
N SER A 284 -15.48 -1.03 35.61
CA SER A 284 -16.56 -1.42 36.53
C SER A 284 -17.64 -0.33 36.70
N ALA A 285 -17.38 0.91 36.25
CA ALA A 285 -18.37 1.98 36.27
C ALA A 285 -19.41 1.80 35.15
N LEU A 286 -20.66 1.55 35.55
CA LEU A 286 -21.85 1.44 34.70
C LEU A 286 -22.13 2.78 33.97
N LYS A 287 -21.43 3.01 32.85
CA LYS A 287 -21.84 3.86 31.71
C LYS A 287 -20.89 3.83 30.50
N LEU A 288 -19.75 3.12 30.56
CA LEU A 288 -18.76 3.07 29.48
C LEU A 288 -18.77 1.77 28.64
N ARG A 289 -19.93 1.10 28.48
CA ARG A 289 -20.02 -0.08 27.59
C ARG A 289 -19.82 0.24 26.10
N HIS A 290 -19.71 1.52 25.73
CA HIS A 290 -19.52 1.96 24.34
C HIS A 290 -18.08 2.38 23.97
N ALA A 291 -17.13 2.44 24.91
CA ALA A 291 -15.86 3.17 24.67
C ALA A 291 -14.59 2.32 24.48
N MET A 292 -14.55 1.04 24.86
CA MET A 292 -13.26 0.31 24.89
C MET A 292 -13.07 -0.65 23.71
N ASN A 293 -13.12 -0.11 22.49
CA ASN A 293 -12.54 -0.75 21.30
C ASN A 293 -11.17 -0.13 20.94
N VAL A 294 -10.55 0.61 21.86
CA VAL A 294 -9.45 1.53 21.56
C VAL A 294 -8.26 1.32 22.49
N LEU A 295 -7.62 0.15 22.37
CA LEU A 295 -6.20 0.01 22.69
C LEU A 295 -5.61 -0.79 21.53
N HIS A 296 -5.04 -0.05 20.56
CA HIS A 296 -4.37 -0.54 19.36
C HIS A 296 -3.05 -1.22 19.68
#